data_AF-A0A354S818-F1
#
_entry.id   AF-A0A354S818-F1
#
_cell.length_a   1.000
_cell.length_b   1.000
_cell.length_c   1.000
_cell.angle_alpha   90.00
_cell.angle_beta   90.00
_cell.angle_gamma   90.00
#
_symmetry.space_group_name_H-M   'P 1'
#
loop_
_entity.id
_entity.type
_entity.pdbx_description
1 polymer ?
#
loop_
_entity_poly.entity_id
_entity_poly.type
_entity_poly.pdbx_seq_one_letter_code
_entity_poly.pdbx_strand_id
1 'polypeptide(L)'
;SASLGSFAQINPSNALNFDGSDDYVLTTAQGASGTSARTIEAWVRTTANCIPGTGGGVQQTIVDWGIFATGSRFTFNLLWANAPRIEVGGNGLSGVTAVNDGYWHHVAVVYDPTATNQYKLYVDGALDAQGNLTVATNTSSGTYIQIGKRVDGSNPFTGDIDEVRVWNTARTSAQIAANYNKELCSPPITLVAYYRANQGVAAGNNSTVLTLNDFSNNQHGTLYNFALTGSGSNWVAGAPLPGGKDTTLSATHCGAFTDPLGTTYTSSGTYTYSYTMANGCDSSIHLQLTIDTVDTGVTQSGTLQTMNILTANASNAVYQWLDCGNSYSAINGATSQSYTATSNGSYAVIITQNGCTDTSSCYTVAGIGLREPQSPAEIKLMPNPSKGSFTVDMGQTVEKVSIEIWDVMGRRVLHKTAENSARIPIQTKLSPGVYLVKIQANGQVVTRRMVIE
;
A
#
# COMPACT_ATOMS: atom_id res chain seq x y z
N SER A 1 13.86 12.41 5.94
CA SER A 1 14.64 11.46 6.75
C SER A 1 13.82 11.04 7.96
N ALA A 2 12.99 10.00 7.83
CA ALA A 2 12.38 9.36 8.99
C ALA A 2 13.53 8.66 9.76
N SER A 3 13.75 9.08 11.00
CA SER A 3 14.86 8.61 11.83
C SER A 3 14.76 7.10 12.07
N LEU A 4 15.91 6.44 12.03
CA LEU A 4 16.23 5.03 12.36
C LEU A 4 15.78 4.54 13.76
N GLY A 5 14.88 5.26 14.45
CA GLY A 5 14.44 4.96 15.81
C GLY A 5 13.22 4.05 15.92
N SER A 6 12.46 3.79 14.84
CA SER A 6 11.18 3.05 14.93
C SER A 6 11.31 1.52 14.87
N PHE A 7 12.46 0.97 14.50
CA PHE A 7 12.66 -0.49 14.56
C PHE A 7 13.01 -1.00 15.98
N ALA A 8 13.28 -0.09 16.92
CA ALA A 8 13.60 -0.42 18.31
C ALA A 8 12.42 -0.26 19.28
N GLN A 9 11.25 0.20 18.83
CA GLN A 9 10.07 0.23 19.68
C GLN A 9 9.28 -1.06 19.51
N ILE A 10 9.72 -2.06 20.26
CA ILE A 10 9.05 -3.33 20.50
C ILE A 10 7.67 -3.02 21.10
N ASN A 11 6.62 -2.86 20.28
CA ASN A 11 5.25 -2.81 20.83
C ASN A 11 4.95 -4.13 21.57
N PRO A 12 4.44 -4.10 22.81
CA PRO A 12 4.15 -5.30 23.61
C PRO A 12 3.10 -6.19 22.90
N SER A 13 2.94 -7.46 23.32
CA SER A 13 1.70 -8.19 23.03
C SER A 13 0.51 -7.30 23.40
N ASN A 14 -0.60 -7.43 22.69
CA ASN A 14 -1.79 -6.65 23.00
C ASN A 14 -2.88 -7.56 23.56
N ALA A 15 -3.73 -6.98 24.39
CA ALA A 15 -4.96 -7.58 24.86
C ALA A 15 -6.15 -6.70 24.49
N LEU A 16 -7.36 -7.23 24.68
CA LEU A 16 -8.60 -6.48 24.49
C LEU A 16 -9.16 -6.07 25.85
N ASN A 17 -9.40 -4.77 26.04
CA ASN A 17 -10.03 -4.21 27.23
C ASN A 17 -11.55 -4.15 27.05
N PHE A 18 -12.27 -4.73 28.00
CA PHE A 18 -13.73 -4.72 28.12
C PHE A 18 -14.12 -3.74 29.22
N ASP A 19 -15.05 -2.83 28.90
CA ASP A 19 -15.40 -1.70 29.75
C ASP A 19 -16.31 -2.03 30.94
N GLY A 20 -16.84 -3.25 31.01
CA GLY A 20 -17.78 -3.67 32.06
C GLY A 20 -19.23 -3.23 31.84
N SER A 21 -19.57 -2.68 30.68
CA SER A 21 -20.93 -2.24 30.35
C SER A 21 -21.59 -3.17 29.35
N ASP A 22 -21.04 -3.22 28.13
CA ASP A 22 -21.66 -3.95 27.04
C ASP A 22 -20.70 -4.44 25.95
N ASP A 23 -19.39 -4.28 26.13
CA ASP A 23 -18.35 -4.85 25.27
C ASP A 23 -18.43 -6.37 25.23
N TYR A 24 -18.43 -6.95 24.02
CA TYR A 24 -18.27 -8.39 23.82
C TYR A 24 -17.79 -8.74 22.43
N VAL A 25 -17.19 -9.92 22.31
CA VAL A 25 -16.83 -10.50 21.01
C VAL A 25 -17.72 -11.70 20.75
N LEU A 26 -18.43 -11.69 19.63
CA LEU A 26 -19.19 -12.85 19.15
C LEU A 26 -18.42 -13.52 18.01
N THR A 27 -18.10 -14.79 18.20
CA THR A 27 -17.30 -15.54 17.23
C THR A 27 -18.15 -16.27 16.21
N THR A 28 -17.52 -16.69 15.11
CA THR A 28 -18.12 -17.67 14.19
C THR A 28 -17.85 -19.12 14.60
N ALA A 29 -17.03 -19.33 15.64
CA ALA A 29 -16.72 -20.64 16.18
C ALA A 29 -17.83 -21.16 17.08
N GLN A 30 -18.25 -22.41 16.87
CA GLN A 30 -19.24 -23.07 17.72
C GLN A 30 -18.59 -23.70 18.94
N GLY A 31 -19.21 -23.50 20.11
CA GLY A 31 -18.78 -24.14 21.34
C GLY A 31 -19.16 -25.63 21.34
N ALA A 32 -18.42 -26.44 22.10
CA ALA A 32 -18.74 -27.85 22.22
C ALA A 32 -20.13 -28.07 22.84
N SER A 33 -20.96 -28.88 22.21
CA SER A 33 -22.32 -29.20 22.66
C SER A 33 -22.39 -30.46 23.51
N GLY A 34 -23.57 -30.74 24.09
CA GLY A 34 -23.86 -31.94 24.85
C GLY A 34 -22.85 -32.21 25.97
N THR A 35 -22.46 -33.47 26.11
CA THR A 35 -21.53 -33.95 27.15
C THR A 35 -20.09 -34.11 26.66
N SER A 36 -19.73 -33.57 25.50
CA SER A 36 -18.37 -33.72 24.92
C SER A 36 -17.26 -33.20 25.83
N ALA A 37 -16.03 -33.71 25.73
CA ALA A 37 -14.92 -33.10 26.45
C ALA A 37 -14.64 -31.68 25.92
N ARG A 38 -14.19 -30.76 26.78
CA ARG A 38 -13.80 -29.40 26.37
C ARG A 38 -12.86 -28.74 27.36
N THR A 39 -12.07 -27.78 26.87
CA THR A 39 -11.19 -26.94 27.71
C THR A 39 -11.27 -25.50 27.24
N ILE A 40 -11.27 -24.55 28.17
CA ILE A 40 -11.13 -23.11 27.89
C ILE A 40 -9.93 -22.61 28.69
N GLU A 41 -9.11 -21.77 28.07
CA GLU A 41 -8.01 -21.07 28.71
C GLU A 41 -8.07 -19.58 28.31
N ALA A 42 -7.67 -18.68 29.19
CA ALA A 42 -7.51 -17.26 28.89
C ALA A 42 -6.52 -16.63 29.87
N TRP A 43 -5.85 -15.58 29.43
CA TRP A 43 -5.22 -14.62 30.33
C TRP A 43 -6.23 -13.51 30.66
N VAL A 44 -6.33 -13.16 31.94
CA VAL A 44 -7.22 -12.11 32.42
C VAL A 44 -6.49 -11.15 33.36
N ARG A 45 -6.83 -9.87 33.30
CA ARG A 45 -6.40 -8.85 34.27
C ARG A 45 -7.61 -8.00 34.66
N THR A 46 -7.94 -7.97 35.94
CA THR A 46 -9.08 -7.19 36.42
C THR A 46 -8.89 -6.75 37.86
N THR A 47 -9.62 -5.71 38.26
CA THR A 47 -9.81 -5.30 39.66
C THR A 47 -11.26 -5.40 40.10
N ALA A 48 -12.13 -5.92 39.22
CA ALA A 48 -13.56 -6.01 39.48
C ALA A 48 -13.85 -6.88 40.71
N ASN A 49 -14.78 -6.42 41.54
CA ASN A 49 -15.28 -7.21 42.65
C ASN A 49 -16.28 -8.24 42.12
N CYS A 50 -15.98 -9.51 42.34
CA CYS A 50 -16.79 -10.63 41.88
C CYS A 50 -17.54 -11.33 43.03
N ILE A 51 -17.63 -10.72 44.22
CA ILE A 51 -18.35 -11.27 45.38
C ILE A 51 -19.78 -10.69 45.42
N PRO A 52 -20.84 -11.47 45.12
CA PRO A 52 -22.21 -10.99 45.23
C PRO A 52 -22.56 -10.53 46.65
N GLY A 53 -23.31 -9.44 46.76
CA GLY A 53 -23.80 -8.88 48.02
C GLY A 53 -22.77 -8.11 48.85
N THR A 54 -21.47 -8.40 48.72
CA THR A 54 -20.40 -7.64 49.37
C THR A 54 -19.94 -6.52 48.45
N GLY A 55 -20.24 -5.26 48.77
CA GLY A 55 -19.75 -4.10 48.00
C GLY A 55 -20.23 -4.06 46.54
N GLY A 56 -21.36 -4.71 46.22
CA GLY A 56 -21.97 -4.68 44.89
C GLY A 56 -21.26 -5.54 43.83
N GLY A 57 -20.46 -6.53 44.23
CA GLY A 57 -19.76 -7.40 43.28
C GLY A 57 -20.71 -8.23 42.41
N VAL A 58 -20.30 -8.51 41.17
CA VAL A 58 -21.09 -9.23 40.16
C VAL A 58 -20.22 -10.19 39.36
N GLN A 59 -20.84 -11.18 38.71
CA GLN A 59 -20.15 -12.11 37.82
C GLN A 59 -19.43 -11.36 36.71
N GLN A 60 -18.20 -11.80 36.40
CA GLN A 60 -17.41 -11.29 35.27
C GLN A 60 -17.23 -12.42 34.25
N THR A 61 -17.96 -12.37 33.13
CA THR A 61 -17.95 -13.46 32.14
C THR A 61 -16.74 -13.40 31.22
N ILE A 62 -15.93 -14.46 31.20
CA ILE A 62 -14.75 -14.55 30.33
C ILE A 62 -15.16 -15.14 28.97
N VAL A 63 -15.74 -16.34 28.98
CA VAL A 63 -16.21 -17.06 27.79
C VAL A 63 -17.54 -17.73 28.09
N ASP A 64 -18.50 -17.68 27.17
CA ASP A 64 -19.82 -18.29 27.32
C ASP A 64 -20.36 -18.83 25.99
N TRP A 65 -21.11 -19.93 26.04
CA TRP A 65 -21.97 -20.41 24.95
C TRP A 65 -23.09 -21.31 25.48
N GLY A 66 -24.00 -21.72 24.60
CA GLY A 66 -25.22 -22.44 24.94
C GLY A 66 -26.42 -21.49 25.08
N ILE A 67 -27.44 -21.90 25.81
CA ILE A 67 -28.65 -21.10 26.05
C ILE A 67 -28.91 -20.95 27.55
N PHE A 68 -29.70 -19.94 27.93
CA PHE A 68 -30.09 -19.71 29.32
C PHE A 68 -31.12 -20.74 29.83
N ALA A 69 -30.66 -21.98 30.01
CA ALA A 69 -31.41 -23.08 30.60
C ALA A 69 -30.48 -23.99 31.42
N THR A 70 -31.03 -24.64 32.44
CA THR A 70 -30.29 -25.52 33.36
C THR A 70 -29.58 -26.65 32.61
N GLY A 71 -28.26 -26.77 32.79
CA GLY A 71 -27.41 -27.74 32.10
C GLY A 71 -27.04 -27.38 30.66
N SER A 72 -27.71 -26.39 30.05
CA SER A 72 -27.60 -26.08 28.62
C SER A 72 -26.71 -24.89 28.27
N ARG A 73 -26.10 -24.25 29.27
CA ARG A 73 -25.07 -23.21 29.12
C ARG A 73 -23.71 -23.74 29.53
N PHE A 74 -22.63 -23.14 29.06
CA PHE A 74 -21.28 -23.38 29.57
C PHE A 74 -20.58 -22.03 29.75
N THR A 75 -20.54 -21.54 30.99
CA THR A 75 -20.03 -20.20 31.34
C THR A 75 -18.75 -20.30 32.13
N PHE A 76 -17.64 -19.85 31.55
CA PHE A 76 -16.39 -19.63 32.27
C PHE A 76 -16.29 -18.15 32.70
N ASN A 77 -16.16 -17.92 34.00
CA ASN A 77 -16.29 -16.59 34.60
C ASN A 77 -15.45 -16.45 35.86
N LEU A 78 -15.41 -15.24 36.43
CA LEU A 78 -14.96 -14.98 37.79
C LEU A 78 -16.18 -14.70 38.68
N LEU A 79 -16.26 -15.36 39.84
CA LEU A 79 -17.37 -15.19 40.79
C LEU A 79 -17.00 -15.74 42.18
N TRP A 80 -17.70 -15.24 43.21
CA TRP A 80 -17.53 -15.59 44.61
C TRP A 80 -16.19 -15.13 45.14
N ALA A 81 -15.21 -16.00 45.39
CA ALA A 81 -13.92 -15.66 45.99
C ALA A 81 -13.00 -14.83 45.07
N ASN A 82 -13.56 -14.04 44.14
CA ASN A 82 -12.86 -13.41 43.02
C ASN A 82 -12.04 -14.42 42.18
N ALA A 83 -12.50 -15.67 42.18
CA ALA A 83 -11.78 -16.80 41.63
C ALA A 83 -12.48 -17.32 40.36
N PRO A 84 -11.78 -18.10 39.51
CA PRO A 84 -12.39 -18.75 38.37
C PRO A 84 -13.59 -19.62 38.78
N ARG A 85 -14.61 -19.65 37.95
CA ARG A 85 -15.81 -20.45 38.13
C ARG A 85 -16.27 -21.00 36.78
N ILE A 86 -16.69 -22.25 36.80
CA ILE A 86 -17.47 -22.85 35.73
C ILE A 86 -18.92 -22.97 36.18
N GLU A 87 -19.86 -22.56 35.34
CA GLU A 87 -21.30 -22.71 35.55
C GLU A 87 -21.96 -23.32 34.32
N VAL A 88 -22.94 -24.20 34.54
CA VAL A 88 -23.67 -24.89 33.46
C VAL A 88 -25.14 -24.48 33.36
N GLY A 89 -25.51 -23.37 33.99
CA GLY A 89 -26.91 -23.00 34.27
C GLY A 89 -27.46 -23.79 35.45
N GLY A 90 -27.76 -23.10 36.55
CA GLY A 90 -28.33 -23.69 37.77
C GLY A 90 -27.34 -24.33 38.74
N ASN A 91 -26.13 -24.70 38.29
CA ASN A 91 -25.05 -25.19 39.16
C ASN A 91 -23.67 -24.82 38.61
N GLY A 92 -22.65 -24.83 39.47
CA GLY A 92 -21.28 -24.52 39.07
C GLY A 92 -20.26 -24.86 40.16
N LEU A 93 -19.00 -24.94 39.75
CA LEU A 93 -17.83 -25.19 40.60
C LEU A 93 -17.00 -23.91 40.65
N SER A 94 -16.64 -23.48 41.85
CA SER A 94 -15.78 -22.32 42.07
C SER A 94 -14.39 -22.75 42.49
N GLY A 95 -13.42 -22.00 41.99
CA GLY A 95 -12.07 -21.93 42.48
C GLY A 95 -11.97 -21.23 43.82
N VAL A 96 -10.75 -21.14 44.34
CA VAL A 96 -10.43 -20.50 45.62
C VAL A 96 -9.37 -19.43 45.50
N THR A 97 -8.56 -19.45 44.44
CA THR A 97 -7.52 -18.45 44.19
C THR A 97 -8.13 -17.20 43.55
N ALA A 98 -8.10 -16.08 44.28
CA ALA A 98 -8.52 -14.78 43.75
C ALA A 98 -7.56 -14.30 42.66
N VAL A 99 -8.10 -13.72 41.58
CA VAL A 99 -7.32 -13.21 40.42
C VAL A 99 -7.66 -11.76 40.05
N ASN A 100 -8.32 -11.03 40.95
CA ASN A 100 -8.76 -9.64 40.73
C ASN A 100 -7.82 -8.61 41.36
N ASP A 101 -6.53 -8.91 41.43
CA ASP A 101 -5.51 -8.07 42.08
C ASP A 101 -4.89 -7.02 41.15
N GLY A 102 -5.40 -6.91 39.91
CA GLY A 102 -4.89 -6.00 38.89
C GLY A 102 -3.67 -6.53 38.13
N TYR A 103 -3.23 -7.76 38.39
CA TYR A 103 -2.19 -8.43 37.61
C TYR A 103 -2.78 -9.41 36.60
N TRP A 104 -1.95 -9.80 35.63
CA TRP A 104 -2.30 -10.81 34.65
C TRP A 104 -2.26 -12.20 35.31
N HIS A 105 -3.34 -12.95 35.17
CA HIS A 105 -3.42 -14.36 35.56
C HIS A 105 -3.91 -15.21 34.41
N HIS A 106 -3.30 -16.37 34.23
CA HIS A 106 -3.85 -17.39 33.36
C HIS A 106 -4.92 -18.17 34.11
N VAL A 107 -6.10 -18.31 33.52
CA VAL A 107 -7.21 -19.07 34.09
C VAL A 107 -7.69 -20.11 33.09
N ALA A 108 -7.98 -21.32 33.56
CA ALA A 108 -8.50 -22.37 32.71
C ALA A 108 -9.58 -23.22 33.38
N VAL A 109 -10.48 -23.75 32.55
CA VAL A 109 -11.44 -24.80 32.92
C VAL A 109 -11.30 -25.99 31.99
N VAL A 110 -11.24 -27.19 32.56
CA VAL A 110 -11.32 -28.47 31.84
C VAL A 110 -12.59 -29.18 32.26
N TYR A 111 -13.37 -29.66 31.29
CA TYR A 111 -14.43 -30.64 31.49
C TYR A 111 -14.08 -31.95 30.77
N ASP A 112 -13.91 -33.00 31.56
CA ASP A 112 -13.69 -34.37 31.12
C ASP A 112 -14.85 -35.25 31.61
N PRO A 113 -15.80 -35.64 30.73
CA PRO A 113 -16.95 -36.44 31.14
C PRO A 113 -16.56 -37.84 31.65
N THR A 114 -15.35 -38.31 31.36
CA THR A 114 -14.86 -39.65 31.71
C THR A 114 -14.07 -39.69 33.01
N ALA A 115 -13.67 -38.53 33.55
CA ALA A 115 -12.89 -38.43 34.77
C ALA A 115 -13.76 -38.58 36.04
N THR A 116 -13.15 -39.05 37.14
CA THR A 116 -13.80 -39.12 38.46
C THR A 116 -14.22 -37.73 38.97
N ASN A 117 -13.37 -36.73 38.75
CA ASN A 117 -13.70 -35.31 38.93
C ASN A 117 -13.77 -34.70 37.54
N GLN A 118 -15.00 -34.47 37.07
CA GLN A 118 -15.27 -34.08 35.69
C GLN A 118 -14.80 -32.66 35.40
N TYR A 119 -14.79 -31.76 36.40
CA TYR A 119 -14.38 -30.38 36.23
C TYR A 119 -13.09 -30.11 36.98
N LYS A 120 -12.19 -29.37 36.34
CA LYS A 120 -10.96 -28.85 36.94
C LYS A 120 -10.78 -27.40 36.55
N LEU A 121 -10.47 -26.57 37.53
CA LEU A 121 -10.13 -25.16 37.38
C LEU A 121 -8.64 -24.97 37.68
N TYR A 122 -8.00 -24.08 36.94
CA TYR A 122 -6.58 -23.79 37.07
C TYR A 122 -6.34 -22.29 37.12
N VAL A 123 -5.32 -21.90 37.88
CA VAL A 123 -4.76 -20.55 37.92
C VAL A 123 -3.24 -20.67 37.72
N ASP A 124 -2.68 -19.89 36.79
CA ASP A 124 -1.24 -19.82 36.48
C ASP A 124 -0.60 -21.20 36.25
N GLY A 125 -1.35 -22.07 35.56
CA GLY A 125 -0.92 -23.44 35.23
C GLY A 125 -1.09 -24.46 36.35
N ALA A 126 -1.42 -24.04 37.58
CA ALA A 126 -1.63 -24.91 38.74
C ALA A 126 -3.12 -25.25 38.94
N LEU A 127 -3.41 -26.46 39.44
CA LEU A 127 -4.78 -26.87 39.77
C LEU A 127 -5.29 -26.07 40.96
N ASP A 128 -6.40 -25.36 40.79
CA ASP A 128 -7.03 -24.53 41.82
C ASP A 128 -8.20 -25.26 42.50
N ALA A 129 -9.10 -25.86 41.72
CA ALA A 129 -10.22 -26.64 42.23
C ALA A 129 -10.62 -27.77 41.27
N GLN A 130 -11.26 -28.80 41.81
CA GLN A 130 -11.84 -29.87 41.01
C GLN A 130 -13.07 -30.48 41.69
N GLY A 131 -13.96 -31.06 40.90
CA GLY A 131 -15.13 -31.74 41.44
C GLY A 131 -16.16 -32.07 40.38
N ASN A 132 -17.34 -32.47 40.85
CA ASN A 132 -18.50 -32.78 40.02
C ASN A 132 -19.63 -31.81 40.31
N LEU A 133 -20.41 -31.52 39.28
CA LEU A 133 -21.65 -30.76 39.38
C LEU A 133 -22.81 -31.71 39.67
N THR A 134 -23.83 -31.21 40.36
CA THR A 134 -25.08 -31.96 40.58
C THR A 134 -26.04 -31.84 39.40
N VAL A 135 -25.86 -30.80 38.58
CA VAL A 135 -26.54 -30.65 37.29
C VAL A 135 -25.64 -31.22 36.20
N ALA A 136 -26.20 -32.09 35.36
CA ALA A 136 -25.49 -32.65 34.22
C ALA A 136 -25.21 -31.58 33.17
N THR A 137 -24.00 -31.59 32.61
CA THR A 137 -23.68 -30.79 31.43
C THR A 137 -24.34 -31.40 30.20
N ASN A 138 -25.19 -30.61 29.54
CA ASN A 138 -25.82 -30.94 28.28
C ASN A 138 -26.00 -29.64 27.46
N THR A 139 -24.88 -29.03 27.08
CA THR A 139 -24.84 -27.71 26.45
C THR A 139 -25.54 -27.72 25.09
N SER A 140 -26.35 -26.70 24.79
CA SER A 140 -27.09 -26.63 23.53
C SER A 140 -26.16 -26.57 22.30
N SER A 141 -26.54 -27.29 21.25
CA SER A 141 -25.83 -27.32 19.97
C SER A 141 -26.08 -26.07 19.13
N GLY A 142 -25.20 -25.83 18.15
CA GLY A 142 -25.34 -24.73 17.19
C GLY A 142 -25.14 -23.33 17.80
N THR A 143 -24.57 -23.24 19.01
CA THR A 143 -24.33 -21.97 19.69
C THR A 143 -22.88 -21.52 19.53
N TYR A 144 -22.71 -20.23 19.29
CA TYR A 144 -21.40 -19.63 19.04
C TYR A 144 -20.72 -19.23 20.35
N ILE A 145 -19.39 -19.27 20.34
CA ILE A 145 -18.58 -18.80 21.46
C ILE A 145 -18.68 -17.27 21.55
N GLN A 146 -18.98 -16.78 22.74
CA GLN A 146 -18.98 -15.37 23.08
C GLN A 146 -17.91 -15.09 24.14
N ILE A 147 -17.18 -14.00 24.00
CA ILE A 147 -16.09 -13.58 24.90
C ILE A 147 -16.48 -12.25 25.55
N GLY A 148 -16.27 -12.14 26.86
CA GLY A 148 -16.46 -10.91 27.63
C GLY A 148 -17.89 -10.62 28.08
N LYS A 149 -18.88 -11.43 27.70
CA LYS A 149 -20.27 -11.25 28.13
C LYS A 149 -21.05 -12.56 28.02
N ARG A 150 -22.09 -12.71 28.84
CA ARG A 150 -22.96 -13.89 28.83
C ARG A 150 -23.97 -13.84 27.68
N VAL A 151 -24.38 -15.00 27.17
CA VAL A 151 -25.28 -15.11 25.99
C VAL A 151 -26.67 -14.51 26.20
N ASP A 152 -27.09 -14.31 27.44
CA ASP A 152 -28.34 -13.63 27.79
C ASP A 152 -28.18 -12.10 27.93
N GLY A 153 -27.02 -11.56 27.55
CA GLY A 153 -26.75 -10.12 27.55
C GLY A 153 -26.36 -9.55 28.93
N SER A 154 -26.12 -10.39 29.93
CA SER A 154 -25.79 -9.95 31.29
C SER A 154 -24.32 -10.20 31.65
N ASN A 155 -23.89 -9.64 32.80
CA ASN A 155 -22.59 -9.91 33.43
C ASN A 155 -21.39 -9.69 32.49
N PRO A 156 -21.26 -8.48 31.90
CA PRO A 156 -20.09 -8.12 31.11
C PRO A 156 -18.81 -8.20 31.94
N PHE A 157 -17.70 -8.50 31.28
CA PHE A 157 -16.38 -8.46 31.87
C PHE A 157 -15.88 -7.03 31.98
N THR A 158 -15.25 -6.69 33.09
CA THR A 158 -14.56 -5.42 33.30
C THR A 158 -13.07 -5.71 33.44
N GLY A 159 -12.24 -5.23 32.52
CA GLY A 159 -10.80 -5.46 32.52
C GLY A 159 -10.30 -6.01 31.19
N ASP A 160 -9.16 -6.69 31.23
CA ASP A 160 -8.47 -7.12 30.01
C ASP A 160 -8.52 -8.63 29.87
N ILE A 161 -8.74 -9.10 28.63
CA ILE A 161 -8.68 -10.51 28.25
C ILE A 161 -7.67 -10.66 27.12
N ASP A 162 -6.85 -11.69 27.23
CA ASP A 162 -5.83 -12.06 26.27
C ASP A 162 -5.82 -13.58 26.06
N GLU A 163 -5.26 -14.05 24.95
CA GLU A 163 -4.91 -15.46 24.72
C GLU A 163 -6.05 -16.48 24.95
N VAL A 164 -7.26 -16.17 24.51
CA VAL A 164 -8.42 -17.06 24.67
C VAL A 164 -8.26 -18.29 23.80
N ARG A 165 -8.24 -19.48 24.40
CA ARG A 165 -8.15 -20.78 23.73
C ARG A 165 -9.37 -21.62 24.07
N VAL A 166 -9.97 -22.22 23.04
CA VAL A 166 -11.08 -23.16 23.21
C VAL A 166 -10.74 -24.47 22.52
N TRP A 167 -10.78 -25.57 23.29
CA TRP A 167 -10.46 -26.92 22.84
C TRP A 167 -11.69 -27.81 22.88
N ASN A 168 -11.81 -28.72 21.92
CA ASN A 168 -12.81 -29.81 21.93
C ASN A 168 -12.31 -31.09 22.63
N THR A 169 -11.25 -30.95 23.45
CA THR A 169 -10.65 -32.03 24.21
C THR A 169 -10.46 -31.61 25.67
N ALA A 170 -10.40 -32.59 26.57
CA ALA A 170 -10.00 -32.36 27.95
C ALA A 170 -8.47 -32.32 28.02
N ARG A 171 -7.90 -31.15 28.29
CA ARG A 171 -6.45 -30.98 28.45
C ARG A 171 -6.01 -31.54 29.80
N THR A 172 -4.89 -32.24 29.82
CA THR A 172 -4.32 -32.76 31.09
C THR A 172 -3.67 -31.64 31.89
N SER A 173 -3.53 -31.80 33.21
CA SER A 173 -2.86 -30.81 34.06
C SER A 173 -1.43 -30.51 33.60
N ALA A 174 -0.70 -31.52 33.10
CA ALA A 174 0.63 -31.33 32.54
C ALA A 174 0.61 -30.50 31.23
N GLN A 175 -0.41 -30.70 30.39
CA GLN A 175 -0.58 -29.92 29.17
C GLN A 175 -0.94 -28.46 29.45
N ILE A 176 -1.76 -28.20 30.47
CA ILE A 176 -2.07 -26.85 30.94
C ILE A 176 -0.78 -26.19 31.47
N ALA A 177 -0.10 -26.82 32.43
CA ALA A 177 1.13 -26.30 33.02
C ALA A 177 2.26 -26.05 32.01
N ALA A 178 2.33 -26.82 30.92
CA ALA A 178 3.36 -26.66 29.89
C ALA A 178 3.12 -25.49 28.93
N ASN A 179 1.87 -25.03 28.77
CA ASN A 179 1.45 -24.11 27.71
C ASN A 179 0.78 -22.82 28.21
N TYR A 180 0.43 -22.72 29.50
CA TYR A 180 -0.31 -21.57 30.04
C TYR A 180 0.42 -20.24 29.78
N ASN A 181 1.75 -20.24 29.84
CA ASN A 181 2.59 -19.06 29.72
C ASN A 181 3.28 -18.90 28.35
N LYS A 182 2.67 -19.41 27.27
CA LYS A 182 3.27 -19.37 25.93
C LYS A 182 2.20 -19.15 24.87
N GLU A 183 2.47 -18.35 23.85
CA GLU A 183 1.63 -18.35 22.65
C GLU A 183 1.77 -19.66 21.86
N LEU A 184 0.70 -20.11 21.20
CA LEU A 184 0.69 -21.32 20.37
C LEU A 184 0.86 -20.98 18.89
N CYS A 185 2.11 -20.95 18.40
CA CYS A 185 2.42 -20.54 17.03
C CYS A 185 2.07 -21.60 15.95
N SER A 186 1.81 -22.84 16.36
CA SER A 186 1.29 -23.90 15.49
C SER A 186 0.13 -24.58 16.19
N PRO A 187 -1.05 -23.95 16.20
CA PRO A 187 -2.18 -24.47 16.92
C PRO A 187 -2.57 -25.84 16.34
N PRO A 188 -2.70 -26.88 17.17
CA PRO A 188 -3.12 -28.19 16.68
C PRO A 188 -4.58 -28.14 16.24
N ILE A 189 -4.99 -29.04 15.34
CA ILE A 189 -6.36 -29.11 14.80
C ILE A 189 -7.45 -29.35 15.87
N THR A 190 -7.07 -29.78 17.07
CA THR A 190 -7.98 -29.95 18.22
C THR A 190 -8.30 -28.64 18.94
N LEU A 191 -7.62 -27.55 18.58
CA LEU A 191 -7.94 -26.20 19.02
C LEU A 191 -9.06 -25.68 18.12
N VAL A 192 -10.22 -25.42 18.72
CA VAL A 192 -11.43 -24.96 18.02
C VAL A 192 -11.30 -23.49 17.65
N ALA A 193 -10.80 -22.69 18.59
CA ALA A 193 -10.59 -21.26 18.42
C ALA A 193 -9.41 -20.78 19.27
N TYR A 194 -8.66 -19.81 18.76
CA TYR A 194 -7.55 -19.18 19.46
C TYR A 194 -7.44 -17.68 19.14
N TYR A 195 -7.79 -16.85 20.11
CA TYR A 195 -7.78 -15.39 19.98
C TYR A 195 -6.65 -14.78 20.81
N ARG A 196 -5.59 -14.36 20.12
CA ARG A 196 -4.39 -13.75 20.71
C ARG A 196 -4.50 -12.25 21.02
N ALA A 197 -5.56 -11.61 20.54
CA ALA A 197 -5.79 -10.16 20.67
C ALA A 197 -4.63 -9.22 20.23
N ASN A 198 -3.63 -9.71 19.48
CA ASN A 198 -2.43 -8.95 19.14
C ASN A 198 -2.61 -7.90 18.01
N GLN A 199 -3.67 -7.97 17.20
CA GLN A 199 -3.76 -7.24 15.92
C GLN A 199 -4.09 -5.74 15.99
N GLY A 200 -4.34 -5.18 17.17
CA GLY A 200 -4.60 -3.74 17.34
C GLY A 200 -3.37 -2.95 17.79
N VAL A 201 -3.58 -1.66 18.06
CA VAL A 201 -2.60 -0.76 18.65
C VAL A 201 -3.05 -0.42 20.07
N ALA A 202 -2.25 -0.80 21.06
CA ALA A 202 -2.52 -0.48 22.47
C ALA A 202 -2.74 1.03 22.68
N ALA A 203 -3.84 1.38 23.33
CA ALA A 203 -4.28 2.75 23.60
C ALA A 203 -4.43 3.66 22.36
N GLY A 204 -4.37 3.08 21.15
CA GLY A 204 -4.35 3.79 19.88
C GLY A 204 -5.73 4.00 19.27
N ASN A 205 -5.75 4.39 17.99
CA ASN A 205 -6.96 4.39 17.18
C ASN A 205 -7.07 3.06 16.43
N ASN A 206 -8.11 2.30 16.73
CA ASN A 206 -8.42 1.00 16.11
C ASN A 206 -9.78 1.01 15.41
N SER A 207 -10.31 2.17 15.02
CA SER A 207 -11.68 2.32 14.47
C SER A 207 -11.96 1.50 13.20
N THR A 208 -10.92 0.97 12.55
CA THR A 208 -11.02 0.07 11.39
C THR A 208 -10.85 -1.41 11.72
N VAL A 209 -10.45 -1.75 12.95
CA VAL A 209 -10.22 -3.12 13.41
C VAL A 209 -11.49 -3.64 14.09
N LEU A 210 -12.42 -4.15 13.27
CA LEU A 210 -13.75 -4.59 13.73
C LEU A 210 -13.83 -6.07 14.10
N THR A 211 -12.72 -6.80 13.98
CA THR A 211 -12.66 -8.24 14.22
C THR A 211 -11.55 -8.66 15.18
N LEU A 212 -11.84 -9.68 15.98
CA LEU A 212 -10.89 -10.43 16.78
C LEU A 212 -10.41 -11.63 15.96
N ASN A 213 -9.14 -11.63 15.57
CA ASN A 213 -8.58 -12.65 14.68
C ASN A 213 -8.47 -14.00 15.41
N ASP A 214 -8.95 -15.05 14.76
CA ASP A 214 -8.77 -16.45 15.18
C ASP A 214 -7.53 -17.02 14.49
N PHE A 215 -6.57 -17.47 15.28
CA PHE A 215 -5.29 -18.00 14.83
C PHE A 215 -5.33 -19.52 14.59
N SER A 216 -6.39 -20.24 14.96
CA SER A 216 -6.49 -21.68 14.69
C SER A 216 -7.15 -22.00 13.36
N ASN A 217 -8.40 -21.59 13.15
CA ASN A 217 -9.23 -22.10 12.05
C ASN A 217 -9.94 -20.99 11.26
N ASN A 218 -9.45 -19.74 11.37
CA ASN A 218 -10.00 -18.57 10.69
C ASN A 218 -11.46 -18.24 11.07
N GLN A 219 -11.93 -18.66 12.24
CA GLN A 219 -13.26 -18.37 12.79
C GLN A 219 -13.25 -17.07 13.59
N HIS A 220 -13.03 -15.94 12.91
CA HIS A 220 -12.89 -14.63 13.53
C HIS A 220 -14.12 -14.23 14.34
N GLY A 221 -13.90 -13.39 15.35
CA GLY A 221 -14.96 -12.77 16.14
C GLY A 221 -15.25 -11.34 15.73
N THR A 222 -16.50 -10.94 15.77
CA THR A 222 -16.94 -9.56 15.56
C THR A 222 -16.93 -8.84 16.91
N LEU A 223 -16.34 -7.65 16.95
CA LEU A 223 -16.34 -6.78 18.13
C LEU A 223 -17.65 -6.00 18.19
N TYR A 224 -18.34 -6.07 19.33
CA TYR A 224 -19.56 -5.32 19.59
C TYR A 224 -19.34 -4.30 20.70
N ASN A 225 -19.81 -3.08 20.45
CA ASN A 225 -19.84 -1.93 21.37
C ASN A 225 -18.48 -1.33 21.81
N PHE A 226 -17.37 -1.89 21.33
CA PHE A 226 -16.06 -1.32 21.59
C PHE A 226 -15.92 0.12 21.07
N ALA A 227 -15.39 1.01 21.91
CA ALA A 227 -15.09 2.40 21.56
C ALA A 227 -13.93 2.52 20.54
N LEU A 228 -13.01 1.55 20.55
CA LEU A 228 -11.88 1.42 19.60
C LEU A 228 -10.93 2.62 19.54
N THR A 229 -10.93 3.46 20.57
CA THR A 229 -10.05 4.63 20.70
C THR A 229 -9.61 4.82 22.14
N GLY A 230 -8.34 5.18 22.37
CA GLY A 230 -7.82 5.42 23.71
C GLY A 230 -7.63 4.12 24.52
N SER A 231 -7.52 4.22 25.84
CA SER A 231 -7.04 3.12 26.71
C SER A 231 -8.11 2.18 27.27
N GLY A 232 -9.38 2.38 26.95
CA GLY A 232 -10.48 1.55 27.44
C GLY A 232 -11.43 1.21 26.31
N SER A 233 -12.15 0.08 26.43
CA SER A 233 -13.02 -0.42 25.36
C SER A 233 -12.27 -0.51 24.02
N ASN A 234 -11.03 -1.02 24.08
CA ASN A 234 -10.04 -0.96 23.00
C ASN A 234 -8.89 -1.95 23.25
N TRP A 235 -7.92 -2.00 22.34
CA TRP A 235 -6.66 -2.68 22.57
C TRP A 235 -5.81 -1.99 23.64
N VAL A 236 -5.17 -2.79 24.48
CA VAL A 236 -4.24 -2.38 25.54
C VAL A 236 -2.99 -3.27 25.53
N ALA A 237 -1.98 -2.96 26.35
CA ALA A 237 -0.84 -3.84 26.54
C ALA A 237 -1.28 -5.17 27.19
N GLY A 238 -0.90 -6.27 26.55
CA GLY A 238 -1.29 -7.64 26.87
C GLY A 238 -0.44 -8.31 27.95
N ALA A 239 -0.66 -9.61 28.11
CA ALA A 239 0.05 -10.42 29.10
C ALA A 239 1.53 -10.57 28.69
N PRO A 240 2.50 -10.48 29.64
CA PRO A 240 3.92 -10.53 29.33
C PRO A 240 4.39 -11.97 29.06
N LEU A 241 3.91 -12.57 27.96
CA LEU A 241 4.21 -13.95 27.63
C LEU A 241 5.53 -14.08 26.87
N PRO A 242 6.38 -15.07 27.23
CA PRO A 242 7.49 -15.49 26.39
C PRO A 242 6.94 -16.25 25.16
N GLY A 243 6.46 -15.48 24.18
CA GLY A 243 5.91 -15.94 22.90
C GLY A 243 6.41 -15.09 21.74
N GLY A 244 6.33 -15.65 20.54
CA GLY A 244 6.81 -15.05 19.30
C GLY A 244 5.95 -13.84 18.93
N LYS A 245 6.60 -12.72 18.70
CA LYS A 245 5.98 -11.41 18.58
C LYS A 245 5.44 -11.18 17.16
N ASP A 246 4.14 -10.95 17.02
CA ASP A 246 3.53 -10.53 15.75
C ASP A 246 3.37 -9.00 15.73
N THR A 247 4.01 -8.27 14.80
CA THR A 247 4.03 -6.80 14.80
C THR A 247 3.92 -6.25 13.38
N THR A 248 2.97 -5.35 13.13
CA THR A 248 2.89 -4.61 11.85
C THR A 248 3.52 -3.23 11.98
N LEU A 249 4.43 -2.88 11.07
CA LEU A 249 5.03 -1.56 10.88
C LEU A 249 4.55 -0.98 9.55
N SER A 250 4.20 0.31 9.53
CA SER A 250 3.81 1.00 8.29
C SER A 250 4.83 2.07 7.92
N ALA A 251 5.21 2.13 6.64
CA ALA A 251 6.11 3.15 6.11
C ALA A 251 5.68 3.60 4.71
N THR A 252 5.85 4.90 4.42
CA THR A 252 5.63 5.49 3.10
C THR A 252 6.93 6.12 2.62
N HIS A 253 7.38 5.80 1.40
CA HIS A 253 8.64 6.29 0.86
C HIS A 253 8.56 6.53 -0.65
N CYS A 254 9.34 7.50 -1.14
CA CYS A 254 9.49 7.76 -2.57
C CYS A 254 10.54 6.82 -3.18
N GLY A 255 10.22 6.21 -4.32
CA GLY A 255 11.18 5.41 -5.09
C GLY A 255 11.57 4.09 -4.43
N ALA A 256 12.68 4.07 -3.70
CA ALA A 256 13.19 2.86 -3.04
C ALA A 256 13.30 3.04 -1.53
N PHE A 257 12.99 1.99 -0.77
CA PHE A 257 13.14 1.93 0.68
C PHE A 257 14.10 0.79 1.04
N THR A 258 15.14 1.08 1.81
CA THR A 258 16.05 0.07 2.36
C THR A 258 15.73 -0.13 3.83
N ASP A 259 15.39 -1.36 4.21
CA ASP A 259 15.15 -1.72 5.60
C ASP A 259 16.47 -1.77 6.43
N PRO A 260 16.41 -1.84 7.76
CA PRO A 260 17.61 -1.95 8.59
C PRO A 260 18.39 -3.26 8.43
N LEU A 261 17.81 -4.28 7.79
CA LEU A 261 18.47 -5.54 7.47
C LEU A 261 19.24 -5.44 6.14
N GLY A 262 19.11 -4.32 5.42
CA GLY A 262 19.77 -4.05 4.14
C GLY A 262 18.98 -4.46 2.90
N THR A 263 17.73 -4.94 3.04
CA THR A 263 16.87 -5.30 1.91
C THR A 263 16.27 -4.04 1.30
N THR A 264 16.37 -3.89 -0.02
CA THR A 264 15.81 -2.73 -0.73
C THR A 264 14.52 -3.13 -1.48
N TYR A 265 13.47 -2.36 -1.25
CA TYR A 265 12.14 -2.52 -1.81
C TYR A 265 11.82 -1.37 -2.78
N THR A 266 11.29 -1.71 -3.95
CA THR A 266 10.94 -0.76 -5.02
C THR A 266 9.45 -0.80 -5.38
N SER A 267 8.66 -1.60 -4.66
CA SER A 267 7.23 -1.78 -4.90
C SER A 267 6.48 -1.71 -3.58
N SER A 268 5.24 -1.22 -3.62
CA SER A 268 4.33 -1.30 -2.48
C SER A 268 3.98 -2.75 -2.18
N GLY A 269 3.81 -3.08 -0.90
CA GLY A 269 3.48 -4.43 -0.49
C GLY A 269 3.53 -4.62 1.01
N THR A 270 3.13 -5.81 1.46
CA THR A 270 3.37 -6.26 2.83
C THR A 270 4.53 -7.26 2.81
N TYR A 271 5.58 -6.97 3.56
CA TYR A 271 6.77 -7.80 3.67
C TYR A 271 6.86 -8.42 5.06
N THR A 272 7.11 -9.72 5.14
CA THR A 272 7.11 -10.45 6.41
C THR A 272 8.53 -10.91 6.76
N TYR A 273 8.95 -10.64 7.99
CA TYR A 273 10.19 -11.15 8.58
C TYR A 273 9.85 -12.11 9.70
N SER A 274 10.33 -13.35 9.65
CA SER A 274 10.19 -14.32 10.73
C SER A 274 11.51 -14.48 11.48
N TYR A 275 11.47 -14.32 12.81
CA TYR A 275 12.62 -14.56 13.69
C TYR A 275 12.38 -15.80 14.53
N THR A 276 13.19 -16.83 14.35
CA THR A 276 13.10 -18.06 15.12
C THR A 276 13.80 -17.91 16.48
N MET A 277 13.03 -17.83 17.57
CA MET A 277 13.59 -18.04 18.91
C MET A 277 13.62 -19.53 19.27
N ALA A 278 14.58 -19.92 20.12
CA ALA A 278 14.92 -21.31 20.47
C ALA A 278 13.77 -22.14 21.08
N ASN A 279 12.59 -21.56 21.33
CA ASN A 279 11.44 -22.19 21.97
C ASN A 279 10.20 -22.36 21.06
N GLY A 280 10.36 -22.22 19.73
CA GLY A 280 9.33 -22.62 18.76
C GLY A 280 8.20 -21.60 18.51
N CYS A 281 8.33 -20.39 19.03
CA CYS A 281 7.53 -19.26 18.59
C CYS A 281 8.39 -18.34 17.72
N ASP A 282 8.01 -18.17 16.45
CA ASP A 282 8.61 -17.18 15.58
C ASP A 282 8.01 -15.80 15.82
N SER A 283 8.83 -14.76 15.80
CA SER A 283 8.30 -13.40 15.76
C SER A 283 8.11 -13.00 14.31
N SER A 284 6.87 -12.71 13.88
CA SER A 284 6.57 -12.13 12.56
C SER A 284 6.53 -10.61 12.66
N ILE A 285 7.38 -9.93 11.89
CA ILE A 285 7.24 -8.49 11.64
C ILE A 285 6.67 -8.32 10.24
N HIS A 286 5.53 -7.64 10.12
CA HIS A 286 4.93 -7.26 8.84
C HIS A 286 5.23 -5.80 8.55
N LEU A 287 6.07 -5.51 7.55
CA LEU A 287 6.25 -4.16 7.02
C LEU A 287 5.20 -3.92 5.92
N GLN A 288 4.17 -3.12 6.22
CA GLN A 288 3.30 -2.52 5.20
C GLN A 288 4.00 -1.30 4.60
N LEU A 289 4.53 -1.47 3.40
CA LEU A 289 5.26 -0.43 2.68
C LEU A 289 4.41 0.13 1.54
N THR A 290 4.26 1.44 1.52
CA THR A 290 3.77 2.19 0.35
C THR A 290 4.95 2.87 -0.32
N ILE A 291 5.29 2.39 -1.52
CA ILE A 291 6.24 3.05 -2.41
C ILE A 291 5.44 3.93 -3.38
N ASP A 292 5.60 5.24 -3.22
CA ASP A 292 5.10 6.21 -4.19
C ASP A 292 6.15 6.41 -5.29
N THR A 293 5.71 6.28 -6.54
CA THR A 293 6.52 6.55 -7.73
C THR A 293 5.93 7.74 -8.49
N VAL A 294 6.81 8.53 -9.11
CA VAL A 294 6.43 9.65 -9.98
C VAL A 294 6.75 9.23 -11.41
N ASP A 295 5.76 9.26 -12.31
CA ASP A 295 6.00 9.04 -13.74
C ASP A 295 6.65 10.29 -14.34
N THR A 296 7.97 10.23 -14.53
CA THR A 296 8.77 11.33 -15.11
C THR A 296 8.83 11.30 -16.64
N GLY A 297 8.11 10.39 -17.30
CA GLY A 297 8.06 10.33 -18.75
C GLY A 297 7.47 11.60 -19.36
N VAL A 298 8.08 12.07 -20.44
CA VAL A 298 7.54 13.16 -21.28
C VAL A 298 7.26 12.63 -22.67
N THR A 299 6.06 12.92 -23.16
CA THR A 299 5.70 12.71 -24.57
C THR A 299 5.92 13.99 -25.34
N GLN A 300 6.70 13.91 -26.42
CA GLN A 300 6.89 15.00 -27.36
C GLN A 300 5.92 14.84 -28.53
N SER A 301 5.10 15.86 -28.78
CA SER A 301 4.15 15.90 -29.89
C SER A 301 4.38 17.15 -30.74
N GLY A 302 4.23 17.00 -32.06
CA GLY A 302 4.55 18.01 -33.06
C GLY A 302 5.44 17.46 -34.17
N THR A 303 5.26 17.97 -35.38
CA THR A 303 6.20 17.78 -36.50
C THR A 303 7.16 18.97 -36.56
N LEU A 304 8.27 18.86 -37.30
CA LEU A 304 9.20 19.97 -37.58
C LEU A 304 8.53 21.24 -38.17
N GLN A 305 7.22 21.20 -38.44
CA GLN A 305 6.40 22.29 -38.99
C GLN A 305 5.24 22.72 -38.08
N THR A 306 5.06 22.10 -36.91
CA THR A 306 4.04 22.45 -35.90
C THR A 306 4.68 22.68 -34.53
N MET A 307 4.01 23.42 -33.64
CA MET A 307 4.55 23.76 -32.32
C MET A 307 5.04 22.51 -31.58
N ASN A 308 6.32 22.48 -31.20
CA ASN A 308 6.90 21.37 -30.44
C ASN A 308 6.39 21.43 -28.99
N ILE A 309 5.44 20.55 -28.66
CA ILE A 309 4.82 20.48 -27.34
C ILE A 309 5.40 19.27 -26.59
N LEU A 310 5.98 19.54 -25.43
CA LEU A 310 6.40 18.53 -24.47
C LEU A 310 5.28 18.39 -23.42
N THR A 311 4.84 17.17 -23.14
CA THR A 311 3.78 16.91 -22.16
C THR A 311 4.25 15.87 -21.15
N ALA A 312 4.23 16.20 -19.87
CA ALA A 312 4.50 15.25 -18.79
C ALA A 312 3.39 14.18 -18.74
N ASN A 313 3.77 12.91 -18.67
CA ASN A 313 2.82 11.79 -18.68
C ASN A 313 2.05 11.68 -17.37
N ALA A 314 2.68 11.98 -16.22
CA ALA A 314 1.98 12.09 -14.94
C ALA A 314 0.88 13.15 -15.04
N SER A 315 -0.35 12.79 -14.68
CA SER A 315 -1.52 13.67 -14.61
C SER A 315 -1.83 14.06 -13.17
N ASN A 316 -2.50 15.19 -12.94
CA ASN A 316 -2.86 15.71 -11.61
C ASN A 316 -1.63 15.89 -10.67
N ALA A 317 -0.50 16.31 -11.23
CA ALA A 317 0.71 16.63 -10.49
C ALA A 317 1.00 18.14 -10.51
N VAL A 318 2.01 18.56 -9.75
CA VAL A 318 2.58 19.92 -9.85
C VAL A 318 3.80 19.85 -10.76
N TYR A 319 3.91 20.78 -11.72
CA TYR A 319 4.97 20.79 -12.73
C TYR A 319 5.82 22.06 -12.64
N GLN A 320 7.10 21.96 -12.97
CA GLN A 320 7.96 23.09 -13.27
C GLN A 320 8.93 22.69 -14.38
N TRP A 321 8.79 23.30 -15.56
CA TRP A 321 9.69 23.04 -16.68
C TRP A 321 11.04 23.75 -16.48
N LEU A 322 12.09 23.11 -16.98
CA LEU A 322 13.49 23.47 -16.81
C LEU A 322 14.20 23.54 -18.17
N ASP A 323 15.17 24.44 -18.28
CA ASP A 323 16.12 24.48 -19.39
C ASP A 323 17.40 23.73 -18.99
N CYS A 324 17.61 22.54 -19.55
CA CYS A 324 18.79 21.72 -19.31
C CYS A 324 20.07 22.36 -19.86
N GLY A 325 19.96 23.19 -20.91
CA GLY A 325 21.09 23.91 -21.50
C GLY A 325 21.60 25.05 -20.61
N ASN A 326 20.78 25.52 -19.67
CA ASN A 326 21.11 26.56 -18.71
C ASN A 326 21.13 26.02 -17.27
N SER A 327 21.88 24.94 -17.04
CA SER A 327 22.06 24.32 -15.71
C SER A 327 20.75 24.00 -14.99
N TYR A 328 19.74 23.51 -15.72
CA TYR A 328 18.42 23.19 -15.18
C TYR A 328 17.69 24.40 -14.56
N SER A 329 17.91 25.62 -15.10
CA SER A 329 17.19 26.80 -14.64
C SER A 329 15.68 26.67 -14.88
N ALA A 330 14.87 27.02 -13.89
CA ALA A 330 13.42 27.02 -14.01
C ALA A 330 12.94 28.02 -15.07
N ILE A 331 12.06 27.56 -15.96
CA ILE A 331 11.42 28.39 -16.98
C ILE A 331 10.22 29.09 -16.33
N ASN A 332 10.29 30.41 -16.25
CA ASN A 332 9.31 31.18 -15.50
C ASN A 332 7.88 31.00 -16.06
N GLY A 333 6.93 30.68 -15.19
CA GLY A 333 5.51 30.48 -15.53
C GLY A 333 5.20 29.15 -16.24
N ALA A 334 6.19 28.31 -16.54
CA ALA A 334 5.98 27.02 -17.17
C ALA A 334 5.64 25.95 -16.12
N THR A 335 4.42 26.02 -15.57
CA THR A 335 3.93 25.13 -14.51
C THR A 335 2.78 24.23 -14.94
N SER A 336 2.42 24.25 -16.22
CA SER A 336 1.40 23.38 -16.81
C SER A 336 1.98 22.01 -17.16
N GLN A 337 1.11 20.99 -17.22
CA GLN A 337 1.48 19.63 -17.64
C GLN A 337 2.15 19.60 -19.02
N SER A 338 1.72 20.49 -19.93
CA SER A 338 2.33 20.69 -21.24
C SER A 338 3.10 22.00 -21.32
N TYR A 339 4.24 21.97 -22.01
CA TYR A 339 5.06 23.12 -22.35
C TYR A 339 5.35 23.18 -23.85
N THR A 340 5.11 24.35 -24.44
CA THR A 340 5.42 24.61 -25.84
C THR A 340 6.79 25.26 -25.95
N ALA A 341 7.77 24.54 -26.50
CA ALA A 341 9.12 25.06 -26.66
C ALA A 341 9.17 26.13 -27.77
N THR A 342 9.63 27.34 -27.44
CA THR A 342 9.74 28.48 -28.37
C THR A 342 11.12 28.61 -29.01
N SER A 343 12.08 27.78 -28.61
CA SER A 343 13.46 27.82 -29.10
C SER A 343 14.05 26.42 -29.11
N ASN A 344 15.00 26.19 -30.01
CA ASN A 344 15.78 24.96 -29.97
C ASN A 344 16.52 24.88 -28.64
N GLY A 345 16.48 23.72 -28.00
CA GLY A 345 16.98 23.57 -26.64
C GLY A 345 16.76 22.18 -26.11
N SER A 346 17.14 21.98 -24.87
CA SER A 346 16.97 20.72 -24.15
C SER A 346 16.19 21.01 -22.89
N TYR A 347 15.06 20.35 -22.70
CA TYR A 347 14.08 20.69 -21.67
C TYR A 347 13.76 19.49 -20.79
N ALA A 348 13.57 19.72 -19.50
CA ALA A 348 13.11 18.73 -18.53
C ALA A 348 11.95 19.30 -17.70
N VAL A 349 11.30 18.48 -16.91
CA VAL A 349 10.22 18.89 -16.00
C VAL A 349 10.44 18.29 -14.62
N ILE A 350 10.33 19.12 -13.58
CA ILE A 350 10.18 18.67 -12.19
C ILE A 350 8.71 18.34 -12.00
N ILE A 351 8.41 17.14 -11.50
CA ILE A 351 7.07 16.66 -11.22
C ILE A 351 6.97 16.35 -9.73
N THR A 352 5.99 16.95 -9.04
CA THR A 352 5.65 16.62 -7.65
C THR A 352 4.27 15.99 -7.60
N GLN A 353 4.18 14.74 -7.14
CA GLN A 353 2.94 13.97 -7.00
C GLN A 353 2.97 13.13 -5.71
N ASN A 354 1.86 13.12 -4.96
CA ASN A 354 1.72 12.40 -3.68
C ASN A 354 2.86 12.69 -2.66
N GLY A 355 3.43 13.90 -2.69
CA GLY A 355 4.54 14.29 -1.81
C GLY A 355 5.94 13.87 -2.31
N CYS A 356 6.03 13.08 -3.39
CA CYS A 356 7.28 12.75 -4.05
C CYS A 356 7.60 13.72 -5.18
N THR A 357 8.87 14.11 -5.32
CA THR A 357 9.34 15.02 -6.37
C THR A 357 10.49 14.37 -7.13
N ASP A 358 10.39 14.34 -8.45
CA ASP A 358 11.45 13.85 -9.33
C ASP A 358 11.54 14.67 -10.62
N THR A 359 12.64 14.57 -11.35
CA THR A 359 12.92 15.34 -12.57
C THR A 359 13.03 14.40 -13.77
N SER A 360 12.36 14.75 -14.86
CA SER A 360 12.48 14.00 -16.12
C SER A 360 13.91 14.02 -16.67
N SER A 361 14.20 13.07 -17.57
CA SER A 361 15.34 13.23 -18.47
C SER A 361 15.18 14.48 -19.34
N CYS A 362 16.27 14.92 -19.97
CA CYS A 362 16.22 16.05 -20.88
C CYS A 362 15.78 15.61 -22.28
N TYR A 363 14.79 16.32 -22.82
CA TYR A 363 14.22 16.11 -24.15
C TYR A 363 14.69 17.21 -25.09
N THR A 364 15.31 16.82 -26.20
CA THR A 364 15.84 17.77 -27.19
C THR A 364 14.76 18.22 -28.16
N VAL A 365 14.67 19.53 -28.32
CA VAL A 365 13.82 20.18 -29.31
C VAL A 365 14.72 20.83 -30.35
N ALA A 366 14.67 20.34 -31.59
CA ALA A 366 15.42 20.85 -32.72
C ALA A 366 14.47 21.13 -33.91
N GLY A 367 14.81 22.14 -34.73
CA GLY A 367 14.08 22.45 -35.97
C GLY A 367 13.18 23.70 -35.94
N ILE A 368 13.24 24.53 -34.89
CA ILE A 368 12.45 25.76 -34.77
C ILE A 368 13.20 27.00 -35.35
N GLY A 369 14.26 26.77 -36.13
CA GLY A 369 15.12 27.81 -36.72
C GLY A 369 14.91 27.96 -38.22
N LEU A 370 14.78 29.21 -38.67
CA LEU A 370 14.72 29.75 -40.05
C LEU A 370 14.62 28.75 -41.21
N ARG A 371 13.50 28.86 -41.96
CA ARG A 371 13.22 28.20 -43.25
C ARG A 371 14.43 28.19 -44.18
N GLU A 372 14.84 26.99 -44.59
CA GLU A 372 15.51 26.78 -45.86
C GLU A 372 14.42 26.47 -46.91
N PRO A 373 14.17 27.34 -47.90
CA PRO A 373 13.14 27.07 -48.88
C PRO A 373 13.54 25.84 -49.69
N GLN A 374 12.61 24.88 -49.78
CA GLN A 374 12.69 23.73 -50.69
C GLN A 374 13.28 24.16 -52.03
N SER A 375 14.27 23.40 -52.52
CA SER A 375 14.92 23.60 -53.83
C SER A 375 13.87 24.03 -54.87
N PRO A 376 14.02 25.20 -55.52
CA PRO A 376 13.10 25.57 -56.60
C PRO A 376 13.20 24.52 -57.70
N ALA A 377 12.09 24.33 -58.43
CA ALA A 377 12.04 23.55 -59.66
C ALA A 377 13.30 23.76 -60.50
N GLU A 378 13.95 22.67 -60.90
CA GLU A 378 15.26 22.70 -61.55
C GLU A 378 15.25 23.65 -62.77
N ILE A 379 15.92 24.80 -62.63
CA ILE A 379 16.02 25.78 -63.73
C ILE A 379 16.84 25.15 -64.87
N LYS A 380 16.25 25.05 -66.06
CA LYS A 380 16.83 24.41 -67.24
C LYS A 380 17.18 25.46 -68.30
N LEU A 381 18.31 25.25 -68.97
CA LEU A 381 18.72 26.03 -70.14
C LEU A 381 18.63 25.14 -71.37
N MET A 382 17.78 25.48 -72.35
CA MET A 382 17.50 24.59 -73.48
C MET A 382 17.32 25.35 -74.81
N PRO A 383 17.90 24.85 -75.92
CA PRO A 383 18.88 23.76 -75.97
C PRO A 383 20.23 24.20 -75.37
N ASN A 384 21.02 23.23 -74.89
CA ASN A 384 22.40 23.44 -74.47
C ASN A 384 23.20 22.18 -74.86
N PRO A 385 24.10 22.24 -75.86
CA PRO A 385 24.57 23.44 -76.59
C PRO A 385 23.50 24.16 -77.44
N SER A 386 23.71 25.44 -77.74
CA SER A 386 22.81 26.26 -78.58
C SER A 386 23.56 27.00 -79.68
N LYS A 387 22.89 27.35 -80.79
CA LYS A 387 23.45 28.17 -81.88
C LYS A 387 23.17 29.67 -81.70
N GLY A 388 23.19 30.15 -80.46
CA GLY A 388 22.86 31.54 -80.11
C GLY A 388 21.38 31.80 -79.77
N SER A 389 20.55 30.76 -79.74
CA SER A 389 19.13 30.83 -79.36
C SER A 389 18.80 29.78 -78.31
N PHE A 390 18.48 30.18 -77.07
CA PHE A 390 18.10 29.27 -76.00
C PHE A 390 17.05 29.87 -75.06
N THR A 391 16.40 29.03 -74.26
CA THR A 391 15.37 29.41 -73.29
C THR A 391 15.83 29.10 -71.88
N VAL A 392 15.60 30.04 -70.97
CA VAL A 392 15.66 29.82 -69.53
C VAL A 392 14.28 29.38 -69.06
N ASP A 393 14.13 28.11 -68.68
CA ASP A 393 12.89 27.54 -68.15
C ASP A 393 13.00 27.40 -66.63
N MET A 394 12.15 28.13 -65.90
CA MET A 394 12.11 28.14 -64.44
C MET A 394 11.13 27.10 -63.87
N GLY A 395 10.43 26.34 -64.73
CA GLY A 395 9.44 25.32 -64.37
C GLY A 395 8.11 25.88 -63.85
N GLN A 396 8.06 27.16 -63.48
CA GLN A 396 6.90 27.86 -62.95
C GLN A 396 7.01 29.37 -63.20
N THR A 397 5.88 30.07 -63.21
CA THR A 397 5.84 31.53 -63.42
C THR A 397 6.45 32.26 -62.23
N VAL A 398 7.43 33.12 -62.47
CA VAL A 398 8.01 34.00 -61.44
C VAL A 398 7.68 35.46 -61.72
N GLU A 399 7.44 36.21 -60.65
CA GLU A 399 6.99 37.61 -60.73
C GLU A 399 8.06 38.52 -61.33
N LYS A 400 9.33 38.33 -60.95
CA LYS A 400 10.48 39.08 -61.48
C LYS A 400 11.74 38.22 -61.52
N VAL A 401 12.46 38.31 -62.63
CA VAL A 401 13.73 37.61 -62.82
C VAL A 401 14.74 38.46 -63.59
N SER A 402 16.01 38.38 -63.16
CA SER A 402 17.17 38.96 -63.84
C SER A 402 18.09 37.84 -64.31
N ILE A 403 18.50 37.90 -65.57
CA ILE A 403 19.39 36.94 -66.21
C ILE A 403 20.62 37.70 -66.70
N GLU A 404 21.79 37.24 -66.28
CA GLU A 404 23.08 37.76 -66.72
C GLU A 404 23.90 36.65 -67.36
N ILE A 405 24.50 36.92 -68.52
CA ILE A 405 25.42 36.00 -69.18
C ILE A 405 26.82 36.57 -69.04
N TRP A 406 27.75 35.73 -68.60
CA TRP A 406 29.14 36.06 -68.35
C TRP A 406 30.05 35.18 -69.22
N ASP A 407 31.08 35.75 -69.81
CA ASP A 407 32.15 34.97 -70.43
C ASP A 407 33.05 34.32 -69.36
N VAL A 408 33.89 33.37 -69.76
CA VAL A 408 34.82 32.68 -68.83
C VAL A 408 35.88 33.60 -68.21
N MET A 409 36.07 34.81 -68.77
CA MET A 409 36.95 35.84 -68.21
C MET A 409 36.24 36.71 -67.17
N GLY A 410 34.98 36.43 -66.85
CA GLY A 410 34.21 37.16 -65.85
C GLY A 410 33.68 38.51 -66.34
N ARG A 411 33.55 38.73 -67.65
CA ARG A 411 32.87 39.92 -68.20
C ARG A 411 31.41 39.61 -68.48
N ARG A 412 30.51 40.50 -68.05
CA ARG A 412 29.08 40.39 -68.36
C ARG A 412 28.85 40.77 -69.83
N VAL A 413 28.41 39.80 -70.62
CA VAL A 413 28.17 39.95 -72.06
C VAL A 413 26.70 40.19 -72.41
N LEU A 414 25.77 39.83 -71.52
CA LEU A 414 24.34 40.09 -71.69
C LEU A 414 23.65 40.27 -70.32
N HIS A 415 22.66 41.15 -70.26
CA HIS A 415 21.74 41.28 -69.13
C HIS A 415 20.31 41.40 -69.67
N LYS A 416 19.38 40.64 -69.10
CA LYS A 416 17.94 40.70 -69.44
C LYS A 416 17.09 40.54 -68.19
N THR A 417 16.01 41.30 -68.10
CA THR A 417 14.98 41.12 -67.07
C THR A 417 13.67 40.70 -67.70
N ALA A 418 12.86 39.96 -66.94
CA ALA A 418 11.50 39.63 -67.30
C ALA A 418 10.61 39.60 -66.05
N GLU A 419 9.31 39.77 -66.25
CA GLU A 419 8.30 39.73 -65.20
C GLU A 419 7.20 38.75 -65.58
N ASN A 420 6.56 38.16 -64.57
CA ASN A 420 5.43 37.23 -64.69
C ASN A 420 5.63 36.15 -65.78
N SER A 421 6.81 35.55 -65.81
CA SER A 421 7.21 34.62 -66.88
C SER A 421 7.71 33.31 -66.29
N ALA A 422 7.36 32.18 -66.93
CA ALA A 422 7.92 30.87 -66.60
C ALA A 422 9.12 30.50 -67.51
N ARG A 423 9.12 31.00 -68.73
CA ARG A 423 10.10 30.70 -69.78
C ARG A 423 10.56 31.97 -70.47
N ILE A 424 11.86 32.15 -70.58
CA ILE A 424 12.44 33.38 -71.14
C ILE A 424 13.36 33.03 -72.30
N PRO A 425 12.95 33.33 -73.55
CA PRO A 425 13.81 33.14 -74.70
C PRO A 425 14.92 34.19 -74.73
N ILE A 426 16.12 33.74 -75.06
CA ILE A 426 17.34 34.51 -75.25
C ILE A 426 17.82 34.30 -76.69
N GLN A 427 17.99 35.41 -77.41
CA GLN A 427 18.63 35.46 -78.70
C GLN A 427 19.91 36.26 -78.56
N THR A 428 21.02 35.71 -79.02
CA THR A 428 22.34 36.31 -78.84
C THR A 428 23.24 36.06 -80.04
N LYS A 429 24.17 36.98 -80.28
CA LYS A 429 25.18 36.91 -81.35
C LYS A 429 26.59 36.64 -80.79
N LEU A 430 26.65 35.99 -79.63
CA LEU A 430 27.91 35.63 -78.98
C LEU A 430 28.69 34.63 -79.82
N SER A 431 30.01 34.78 -79.85
CA SER A 431 30.90 33.82 -80.52
C SER A 431 30.82 32.44 -79.88
N PRO A 432 31.11 31.35 -80.62
CA PRO A 432 31.14 30.01 -80.09
C PRO A 432 32.07 29.91 -78.85
N GLY A 433 31.60 29.29 -77.79
CA GLY A 433 32.30 29.23 -76.51
C GLY A 433 31.41 28.84 -75.33
N VAL A 434 32.03 28.75 -74.14
CA VAL A 434 31.34 28.45 -72.89
C VAL A 434 31.02 29.75 -72.14
N TYR A 435 29.79 29.85 -71.64
CA TYR A 435 29.29 31.00 -70.89
C TYR A 435 28.63 30.55 -69.59
N LEU A 436 28.62 31.43 -68.59
CA LEU A 436 27.90 31.25 -67.34
C LEU A 436 26.65 32.12 -67.35
N VAL A 437 25.49 31.50 -67.17
CA VAL A 437 24.19 32.18 -67.08
C VAL A 437 23.80 32.23 -65.60
N LYS A 438 23.83 33.43 -65.02
CA LYS A 438 23.42 33.74 -63.65
C LYS A 438 21.97 34.22 -63.67
N ILE A 439 21.11 33.57 -62.90
CA ILE A 439 19.66 33.76 -62.91
C ILE A 439 19.24 34.10 -61.50
N GLN A 440 18.67 35.28 -61.31
CA GLN A 440 18.19 35.76 -60.02
C GLN A 440 16.67 35.90 -60.06
N ALA A 441 15.97 35.08 -59.29
CA ALA A 441 14.51 35.07 -59.20
C ALA A 441 14.08 34.78 -57.74
N ASN A 442 13.01 35.42 -57.26
CA ASN A 442 12.44 35.21 -55.92
C ASN A 442 13.48 35.27 -54.78
N GLY A 443 14.48 36.15 -54.88
CA GLY A 443 15.56 36.29 -53.90
C GLY A 443 16.66 35.22 -53.96
N GLN A 444 16.56 34.24 -54.84
CA GLN A 444 17.57 33.20 -55.06
C GLN A 444 18.43 33.49 -56.29
N VAL A 445 19.69 33.05 -56.27
CA VAL A 445 20.64 33.18 -57.38
C VAL A 445 21.14 31.79 -57.78
N VAL A 446 20.97 31.43 -59.04
CA VAL A 446 21.43 30.17 -59.62
C VAL A 446 22.33 30.44 -60.82
N THR A 447 23.47 29.77 -60.89
CA THR A 447 24.38 29.83 -62.05
C THR A 447 24.38 28.50 -62.80
N ARG A 448 24.30 28.57 -64.13
CA ARG A 448 24.32 27.41 -65.03
C ARG A 448 25.27 27.63 -66.20
N ARG A 449 25.93 26.57 -66.64
CA ARG A 449 26.82 26.59 -67.80
C ARG A 449 26.00 26.50 -69.10
N MET A 450 26.28 27.36 -70.07
CA MET A 450 25.72 27.34 -71.42
C MET A 450 26.85 27.22 -72.45
N VAL A 451 26.70 26.35 -73.43
CA VAL A 451 27.63 26.20 -74.56
C VAL A 451 26.97 26.82 -75.80
N ILE A 452 27.66 27.74 -76.46
CA ILE A 452 27.28 28.30 -77.76
C ILE A 452 28.19 27.68 -78.82
N GLU A 453 27.61 27.11 -79.88
CA GLU A 453 28.31 26.50 -81.02
C GLU A 453 28.21 27.32 -82.30
#